data_AF-A0A089P456-F1
#
_entry.id   AF-A0A089P456-F1
#
_cell.length_a   1.000
_cell.length_b   1.000
_cell.length_c   1.000
_cell.angle_alpha   90.00
_cell.angle_beta   90.00
_cell.angle_gamma   90.00
#
_symmetry.space_group_name_H-M   'P 1'
#
loop_
_entity.id
_entity.type
_entity.pdbx_description
1 polymer ?
#
loop_
_entity_poly.entity_id
_entity_poly.type
_entity_poly.pdbx_seq_one_letter_code
_entity_poly.pdbx_strand_id
1 'polypeptide(L)'
;MPSPTVRLHRGDLPADYDAGRAVAIDTETLGLNPHRDRLCVVQLSTGDGTADVVQIPQDGPEPVMLKRVLADPEILKIFHFARFDVAVLYRALGVMPMPVYCTKIASKLARTYTDRHGLKDVVRELVGVDLSKQQQSSDWGAENLSQAQLDYAASDVLHLHAARDRLDAMLAREGRSDLAAACFAFLPTRARLDLDGWPETDIFAHT
;
A
#
# COMPACT_ATOMS: atom_id res chain seq x y z
N MET A 1 -14.86 -1.61 20.02
CA MET A 1 -13.41 -1.85 20.09
C MET A 1 -12.74 -0.53 20.42
N PRO A 2 -11.62 -0.51 21.17
CA PRO A 2 -10.86 0.73 21.33
C PRO A 2 -10.46 1.29 19.96
N SER A 3 -10.41 2.61 19.83
CA SER A 3 -9.89 3.27 18.63
C SER A 3 -8.45 2.80 18.38
N PRO A 4 -8.06 2.56 17.10
CA PRO A 4 -6.71 2.14 16.79
C PRO A 4 -5.69 3.18 17.26
N THR A 5 -4.51 2.71 17.67
CA THR A 5 -3.41 3.62 18.05
C THR A 5 -2.71 4.07 16.78
N VAL A 6 -2.72 5.39 16.52
CA VAL A 6 -2.04 6.00 15.37
C VAL A 6 -0.83 6.80 15.86
N ARG A 7 0.35 6.50 15.32
CA ARG A 7 1.60 7.20 15.63
C ARG A 7 2.01 8.03 14.41
N LEU A 8 2.04 9.35 14.57
CA LEU A 8 2.51 10.26 13.53
C LEU A 8 4.02 10.47 13.65
N HIS A 9 4.73 10.29 12.54
CA HIS A 9 6.15 10.57 12.39
C HIS A 9 6.37 11.61 11.30
N ARG A 10 7.41 12.43 11.41
CA ARG A 10 7.77 13.42 10.40
C ARG A 10 9.16 13.12 9.88
N GLY A 11 9.26 12.89 8.57
CA GLY A 11 10.53 12.66 7.88
C GLY A 11 10.94 11.21 7.81
N ASP A 12 10.83 10.40 8.86
CA ASP A 12 11.22 8.98 8.85
C ASP A 12 10.52 8.18 9.97
N LEU A 13 10.68 6.86 9.96
CA LEU A 13 10.35 5.96 11.06
C LEU A 13 11.38 6.03 12.19
N PRO A 14 11.02 5.62 13.43
CA PRO A 14 11.99 5.47 14.52
C PRO A 14 13.15 4.52 14.15
N ALA A 15 14.35 4.80 14.67
CA ALA A 15 15.55 4.02 14.37
C ALA A 15 15.47 2.54 14.79
N ASP A 16 14.63 2.24 15.78
CA ASP A 16 14.36 0.92 16.34
C ASP A 16 13.05 0.29 15.81
N TYR A 17 12.49 0.83 14.73
CA TYR A 17 11.25 0.32 14.14
C TYR A 17 11.39 -1.15 13.69
N ASP A 18 10.50 -1.99 14.21
CA ASP A 18 10.40 -3.41 13.85
C ASP A 18 9.14 -3.66 13.02
N ALA A 19 9.33 -3.93 11.73
CA ALA A 19 8.24 -4.26 10.81
C ALA A 19 7.81 -5.74 10.88
N GLY A 20 8.50 -6.55 11.68
CA GLY A 20 8.32 -8.01 11.71
C GLY A 20 8.59 -8.65 10.35
N ARG A 21 7.84 -9.70 10.02
CA ARG A 21 7.98 -10.44 8.74
C ARG A 21 7.10 -9.89 7.62
N ALA A 22 6.10 -9.08 7.94
CA ALA A 22 5.19 -8.51 6.97
C ALA A 22 4.59 -7.21 7.50
N VAL A 23 4.55 -6.20 6.63
CA VAL A 23 4.05 -4.87 6.94
C VAL A 23 3.06 -4.44 5.86
N ALA A 24 1.90 -3.97 6.29
CA ALA A 24 0.90 -3.36 5.43
C ALA A 24 1.34 -1.93 5.13
N ILE A 25 1.28 -1.52 3.86
CA ILE A 25 1.72 -0.19 3.42
C ILE A 25 0.70 0.38 2.45
N ASP A 26 0.48 1.68 2.57
CA ASP A 26 -0.24 2.48 1.58
C ASP A 26 0.38 3.89 1.51
N THR A 27 0.07 4.67 0.46
CA THR A 27 0.63 6.01 0.29
C THR A 27 -0.40 7.06 -0.04
N GLU A 28 -0.17 8.27 0.45
CA GLU A 28 -0.92 9.46 0.03
C GLU A 28 -0.04 10.43 -0.74
N THR A 29 -0.62 11.00 -1.78
CA THR A 29 0.06 11.87 -2.76
C THR A 29 -0.81 13.08 -3.07
N LEU A 30 -0.25 14.07 -3.76
CA LEU A 30 -1.05 15.20 -4.27
C LEU A 30 -2.03 14.82 -5.40
N GLY A 31 -1.95 13.60 -5.91
CA GLY A 31 -2.70 13.14 -7.08
C GLY A 31 -2.08 11.90 -7.72
N LEU A 32 -2.67 11.46 -8.83
CA LEU A 32 -2.40 10.14 -9.41
C LEU A 32 -1.28 10.12 -10.46
N ASN A 33 -0.59 11.24 -10.72
CA ASN A 33 0.54 11.25 -11.64
C ASN A 33 1.86 11.29 -10.85
N PRO A 34 2.58 10.17 -10.71
CA PRO A 34 3.83 10.14 -9.95
C PRO A 34 4.85 11.18 -10.42
N HIS A 35 4.84 11.59 -11.69
CA HIS A 35 5.76 12.59 -12.24
C HIS A 35 5.49 14.02 -11.78
N ARG A 36 4.25 14.33 -11.44
CA ARG A 36 3.79 15.67 -11.04
C ARG A 36 3.48 15.74 -9.55
N ASP A 37 2.82 14.71 -9.04
CA ASP A 37 2.21 14.67 -7.73
C ASP A 37 3.14 13.95 -6.77
N ARG A 38 3.74 14.71 -5.83
CA ARG A 38 4.74 14.17 -4.91
C ARG A 38 4.11 13.22 -3.88
N LEU A 39 4.96 12.34 -3.35
CA LEU A 39 4.69 11.58 -2.13
C LEU A 39 4.53 12.54 -0.95
N CYS A 40 3.49 12.32 -0.14
CA CYS A 40 3.17 13.15 1.02
C CYS A 40 3.16 12.33 2.31
N VAL A 41 2.59 11.13 2.28
CA VAL A 41 2.45 10.26 3.45
C VAL A 41 2.73 8.82 3.06
N VAL A 42 3.39 8.09 3.95
CA VAL A 42 3.47 6.63 3.91
C VAL A 42 2.91 6.09 5.22
N GLN A 43 1.87 5.27 5.13
CA GLN A 43 1.25 4.62 6.28
C GLN A 43 1.69 3.16 6.35
N LEU A 44 1.97 2.68 7.57
CA LEU A 44 2.42 1.32 7.84
C LEU A 44 1.62 0.69 8.98
N SER A 45 1.39 -0.62 8.91
CA SER A 45 0.87 -1.41 10.04
C SER A 45 1.49 -2.79 10.07
N THR A 46 1.83 -3.29 11.24
CA THR A 46 2.31 -4.67 11.46
C THR A 46 1.14 -5.66 11.64
N GLY A 47 -0.11 -5.18 11.58
CA GLY A 47 -1.31 -6.00 11.77
C GLY A 47 -1.73 -6.17 13.24
N ASP A 48 -1.13 -5.42 14.17
CA ASP A 48 -1.39 -5.48 15.61
C ASP A 48 -2.52 -4.54 16.09
N GLY A 49 -3.23 -3.90 15.15
CA GLY A 49 -4.26 -2.90 15.45
C GLY A 49 -3.71 -1.48 15.64
N THR A 50 -2.43 -1.26 15.38
CA THR A 50 -1.79 0.05 15.36
C THR A 50 -1.27 0.43 13.97
N ALA A 51 -1.09 1.72 13.74
CA ALA A 51 -0.55 2.25 12.50
C ALA A 51 0.49 3.35 12.76
N ASP A 52 1.51 3.37 11.92
CA ASP A 52 2.54 4.40 11.85
C ASP A 52 2.32 5.21 10.58
N VAL A 53 2.08 6.52 10.73
CA VAL A 53 1.83 7.45 9.63
C VAL A 53 3.05 8.35 9.50
N VAL A 54 3.81 8.20 8.42
CA VAL A 54 5.04 8.95 8.17
C VAL A 54 4.75 10.05 7.17
N GLN A 55 4.71 11.30 7.63
CA GLN A 55 4.64 12.47 6.76
C GLN A 55 6.01 12.72 6.12
N ILE A 56 6.05 12.84 4.80
CA ILE A 56 7.25 13.06 3.99
C ILE A 56 7.34 14.55 3.58
N PRO A 57 8.23 15.34 4.22
CA PRO A 57 8.45 16.73 3.83
C PRO A 57 9.14 16.81 2.47
N GLN A 58 8.78 17.81 1.66
CA GLN A 58 9.33 17.99 0.31
C GLN A 58 10.86 18.18 0.30
N ASP A 59 11.36 19.01 1.22
CA ASP A 59 12.80 19.30 1.37
C ASP A 59 13.35 18.69 2.67
N GLY A 60 12.77 17.55 3.07
CA GLY A 60 13.17 16.81 4.28
C GLY A 60 14.44 15.99 4.09
N PRO A 61 15.04 15.51 5.20
CA PRO A 61 16.09 14.50 5.12
C PRO A 61 15.55 13.22 4.50
N GLU A 62 16.47 12.41 3.96
CA GLU A 62 16.14 11.09 3.43
C GLU A 62 15.56 10.18 4.54
N PRO A 63 14.44 9.47 4.28
CA PRO A 63 13.83 8.56 5.25
C PRO A 63 14.56 7.21 5.28
N VAL A 64 15.69 7.15 5.98
CA VAL A 64 16.60 6.00 6.02
C VAL A 64 15.91 4.73 6.51
N MET A 65 15.18 4.78 7.63
CA MET A 65 14.54 3.59 8.18
C MET A 65 13.37 3.11 7.32
N LEU A 66 12.55 4.02 6.81
CA LEU A 66 11.50 3.65 5.85
C LEU A 66 12.09 2.97 4.61
N LYS A 67 13.14 3.52 4.02
CA LYS A 67 13.82 2.91 2.87
C LYS A 67 14.36 1.53 3.19
N ARG A 68 14.91 1.32 4.39
CA ARG A 68 15.37 0.01 4.85
C ARG A 68 14.22 -0.99 4.89
N VAL A 69 13.09 -0.65 5.49
CA VAL A 69 11.89 -1.53 5.54
C VAL A 69 11.40 -1.88 4.14
N LEU A 70 11.34 -0.89 3.24
CA LEU A 70 10.89 -1.10 1.86
C LEU A 70 11.82 -2.03 1.07
N ALA A 71 13.15 -1.88 1.24
CA ALA A 71 14.16 -2.67 0.55
C ALA A 71 14.36 -4.09 1.12
N ASP A 72 13.94 -4.34 2.36
CA ASP A 72 14.29 -5.58 3.07
C ASP A 72 13.61 -6.80 2.41
N PRO A 73 14.38 -7.77 1.86
CA PRO A 73 13.80 -8.93 1.19
C PRO A 73 13.11 -9.91 2.15
N GLU A 74 13.38 -9.82 3.46
CA GLU A 74 12.77 -10.70 4.48
C GLU A 74 11.41 -10.16 4.98
N ILE A 75 11.07 -8.92 4.60
CA ILE A 75 9.82 -8.26 5.00
C ILE A 75 8.88 -8.24 3.79
N LEU A 76 7.72 -8.88 3.91
CA LEU A 76 6.66 -8.81 2.89
C LEU A 76 5.90 -7.48 3.00
N LYS A 77 5.85 -6.69 1.92
CA LYS A 77 5.07 -5.46 1.88
C LYS A 77 3.68 -5.72 1.30
N ILE A 78 2.63 -5.54 2.10
CA ILE A 78 1.23 -5.81 1.71
C ILE A 78 0.56 -4.49 1.33
N PHE A 79 0.09 -4.39 0.10
CA PHE A 79 -0.60 -3.22 -0.42
C PHE A 79 -2.01 -3.57 -0.90
N HIS A 80 -2.84 -2.56 -1.09
CA HIS A 80 -4.02 -2.65 -1.94
C HIS A 80 -3.82 -1.83 -3.21
N PHE A 81 -3.76 -2.49 -4.38
CA PHE A 81 -3.40 -1.84 -5.65
C PHE A 81 -1.95 -1.32 -5.73
N ALA A 82 -0.99 -2.10 -5.25
CA ALA A 82 0.44 -1.73 -5.17
C ALA A 82 1.08 -1.16 -6.44
N ARG A 83 0.49 -1.36 -7.64
CA ARG A 83 1.01 -0.81 -8.90
C ARG A 83 1.33 0.68 -8.78
N PHE A 84 0.45 1.45 -8.13
CA PHE A 84 0.62 2.88 -7.94
C PHE A 84 1.67 3.18 -6.86
N ASP A 85 1.48 2.64 -5.65
CA ASP A 85 2.33 2.95 -4.49
C ASP A 85 3.79 2.56 -4.71
N VAL A 86 4.03 1.40 -5.34
CA VAL A 86 5.37 0.93 -5.68
C VAL A 86 6.05 1.88 -6.66
N ALA A 87 5.32 2.44 -7.63
CA ALA A 87 5.86 3.44 -8.57
C ALA A 87 6.17 4.76 -7.85
N VAL A 88 5.25 5.24 -7.00
CA VAL A 88 5.43 6.48 -6.22
C VAL A 88 6.63 6.36 -5.28
N LEU A 89 6.72 5.28 -4.51
CA LEU A 89 7.82 5.02 -3.58
C LEU A 89 9.16 4.92 -4.30
N TYR A 90 9.21 4.19 -5.43
CA TYR A 90 10.43 4.09 -6.22
C TYR A 90 10.87 5.44 -6.78
N ARG A 91 9.94 6.23 -7.33
CA ARG A 91 10.27 7.55 -7.86
C ARG A 91 10.69 8.53 -6.77
N ALA A 92 9.99 8.56 -5.64
CA ALA A 92 10.23 9.54 -4.58
C ALA A 92 11.46 9.21 -3.73
N LEU A 93 11.67 7.92 -3.43
CA LEU A 93 12.67 7.48 -2.46
C LEU A 93 13.84 6.71 -3.08
N GLY A 94 13.76 6.36 -4.37
CA GLY A 94 14.80 5.60 -5.08
C GLY A 94 14.93 4.14 -4.64
N VAL A 95 13.98 3.63 -3.84
CA VAL A 95 13.96 2.25 -3.35
C VAL A 95 12.77 1.51 -3.96
N MET A 96 13.01 0.32 -4.49
CA MET A 96 11.94 -0.53 -5.02
C MET A 96 11.43 -1.46 -3.92
N PRO A 97 10.16 -1.33 -3.47
CA PRO A 97 9.59 -2.27 -2.53
C PRO A 97 9.57 -3.69 -3.11
N MET A 98 10.23 -4.64 -2.44
CA MET A 98 10.19 -6.07 -2.79
C MET A 98 10.63 -6.93 -1.59
N PRO A 99 9.98 -8.07 -1.29
CA PRO A 99 8.81 -8.64 -1.96
C PRO A 99 7.50 -7.90 -1.64
N VAL A 100 6.53 -7.98 -2.55
CA VAL A 100 5.20 -7.33 -2.40
C VAL A 100 4.06 -8.35 -2.46
N TYR A 101 2.95 -8.02 -1.81
CA TYR A 101 1.66 -8.69 -1.98
C TYR A 101 0.61 -7.62 -2.33
N CYS A 102 -0.24 -7.89 -3.31
CA CYS A 102 -1.29 -6.96 -3.71
C CYS A 102 -2.68 -7.56 -3.52
N THR A 103 -3.40 -7.08 -2.50
CA THR A 103 -4.75 -7.58 -2.17
C THR A 103 -5.77 -7.31 -3.29
N LYS A 104 -5.58 -6.27 -4.12
CA LYS A 104 -6.45 -6.02 -5.29
C LYS A 104 -6.26 -7.07 -6.38
N ILE A 105 -5.02 -7.48 -6.67
CA ILE A 105 -4.73 -8.57 -7.62
C ILE A 105 -5.30 -9.88 -7.08
N ALA A 106 -5.01 -10.23 -5.83
CA ALA A 106 -5.54 -11.42 -5.18
C ALA A 106 -7.08 -11.44 -5.20
N SER A 107 -7.72 -10.30 -4.92
CA SER A 107 -9.17 -10.14 -5.00
C SER A 107 -9.71 -10.38 -6.41
N LYS A 108 -9.09 -9.80 -7.46
CA LYS A 108 -9.52 -10.06 -8.85
C LYS A 108 -9.38 -11.53 -9.26
N LEU A 109 -8.35 -12.22 -8.77
CA LEU A 109 -8.13 -13.62 -9.05
C LEU A 109 -9.05 -14.56 -8.25
N ALA A 110 -9.43 -14.19 -7.02
CA ALA A 110 -10.17 -15.08 -6.11
C ALA A 110 -11.69 -14.78 -6.04
N ARG A 111 -12.10 -13.51 -6.11
CA ARG A 111 -13.49 -13.05 -5.95
C ARG A 111 -14.16 -12.85 -7.31
N THR A 112 -14.15 -13.87 -8.17
CA THR A 112 -14.62 -13.78 -9.56
C THR A 112 -16.14 -13.65 -9.73
N TYR A 113 -16.90 -13.59 -8.64
CA TYR A 113 -18.36 -13.38 -8.62
C TYR A 113 -18.75 -11.89 -8.51
N THR A 114 -17.79 -10.96 -8.51
CA THR A 114 -18.06 -9.53 -8.39
C THR A 114 -17.00 -8.71 -9.11
N ASP A 115 -17.37 -7.52 -9.58
CA ASP A 115 -16.43 -6.54 -10.13
C ASP A 115 -15.92 -5.54 -9.07
N ARG A 116 -16.38 -5.67 -7.81
CA ARG A 116 -16.04 -4.76 -6.72
C ARG A 116 -14.77 -5.19 -6.01
N HIS A 117 -13.63 -4.66 -6.47
CA HIS A 117 -12.31 -4.97 -5.91
C HIS A 117 -11.60 -3.77 -5.27
N GLY A 118 -12.33 -2.69 -4.96
CA GLY A 118 -11.78 -1.59 -4.16
C GLY A 118 -11.57 -1.99 -2.70
N LEU A 119 -10.64 -1.33 -2.00
CA LEU A 119 -10.26 -1.67 -0.62
C LEU A 119 -11.47 -1.75 0.31
N LYS A 120 -12.30 -0.71 0.32
CA LYS A 120 -13.56 -0.66 1.09
C LYS A 120 -14.43 -1.90 0.87
N ASP A 121 -14.63 -2.33 -0.38
CA ASP A 121 -15.48 -3.48 -0.70
C ASP A 121 -14.85 -4.80 -0.26
N VAL A 122 -13.53 -4.95 -0.47
CA VAL A 122 -12.76 -6.12 -0.05
C VAL A 122 -12.77 -6.28 1.47
N VAL A 123 -12.45 -5.21 2.20
CA VAL A 123 -12.40 -5.22 3.67
C VAL A 123 -13.79 -5.44 4.25
N ARG A 124 -14.82 -4.79 3.71
CA ARG A 124 -16.20 -5.00 4.17
C ARG A 124 -16.64 -6.44 4.01
N GLU A 125 -16.37 -7.07 2.87
CA GLU A 125 -16.81 -8.45 2.62
C GLU A 125 -16.00 -9.49 3.41
N LEU A 126 -14.67 -9.34 3.45
CA LEU A 126 -13.78 -10.37 3.98
C LEU A 126 -13.48 -10.22 5.48
N VAL A 127 -13.49 -8.98 5.98
CA VAL A 127 -13.14 -8.63 7.36
C VAL A 127 -14.35 -8.13 8.15
N GLY A 128 -15.42 -7.68 7.46
CA GLY A 128 -16.64 -7.19 8.12
C GLY A 128 -16.54 -5.75 8.63
N VAL A 129 -15.55 -4.98 8.17
CA VAL A 129 -15.30 -3.59 8.59
C VAL A 129 -15.69 -2.60 7.48
N ASP A 130 -16.37 -1.51 7.82
CA ASP A 130 -16.72 -0.45 6.88
C ASP A 130 -15.66 0.66 6.93
N LEU A 131 -15.03 0.95 5.78
CA LEU A 131 -14.05 2.01 5.63
C LEU A 131 -14.69 3.30 5.11
N SER A 132 -14.31 4.43 5.70
CA SER A 132 -14.70 5.76 5.21
C SER A 132 -13.87 6.16 4.00
N LYS A 133 -14.44 6.93 3.07
CA LYS A 133 -13.73 7.52 1.91
C LYS A 133 -13.53 9.04 2.03
N GLN A 134 -13.92 9.63 3.16
CA GLN A 134 -14.09 11.08 3.26
C GLN A 134 -12.80 11.90 3.10
N GLN A 135 -11.62 11.31 3.32
CA GLN A 135 -10.33 12.01 3.24
C GLN A 135 -9.46 11.60 2.05
N GLN A 136 -9.96 10.71 1.17
CA GLN A 136 -9.25 10.27 -0.03
C GLN A 136 -8.85 11.43 -0.95
N SER A 137 -9.71 12.45 -1.05
CA SER A 137 -9.48 13.68 -1.82
C SER A 137 -9.25 14.89 -0.90
N SER A 138 -8.28 14.79 0.01
CA SER A 138 -7.86 15.89 0.89
C SER A 138 -6.48 16.46 0.50
N ASP A 139 -6.10 17.62 1.06
CA ASP A 139 -4.76 18.17 0.86
C ASP A 139 -3.74 17.42 1.74
N TRP A 140 -3.16 16.37 1.19
CA TRP A 140 -2.08 15.61 1.82
C TRP A 140 -0.76 16.36 1.86
N GLY A 141 -0.62 17.44 1.10
CA GLY A 141 0.57 18.30 1.09
C GLY A 141 0.65 19.28 2.25
N ALA A 142 -0.41 19.36 3.07
CA ALA A 142 -0.51 20.27 4.21
C ALA A 142 0.65 20.12 5.21
N GLU A 143 1.05 21.22 5.84
CA GLU A 143 2.12 21.22 6.84
C GLU A 143 1.77 20.34 8.04
N ASN A 144 0.52 20.37 8.49
CA ASN A 144 -0.01 19.54 9.57
C ASN A 144 -1.18 18.70 9.05
N LEU A 145 -1.14 17.40 9.28
CA LEU A 145 -2.26 16.50 8.99
C LEU A 145 -3.34 16.66 10.06
N SER A 146 -4.59 16.72 9.62
CA SER A 146 -5.75 16.71 10.53
C SER A 146 -5.95 15.32 11.15
N GLN A 147 -6.62 15.25 12.30
CA GLN A 147 -6.96 13.96 12.91
C GLN A 147 -7.76 13.05 11.96
N ALA A 148 -8.68 13.63 11.16
CA ALA A 148 -9.45 12.87 10.19
C ALA A 148 -8.57 12.23 9.09
N GLN A 149 -7.52 12.94 8.63
CA GLN A 149 -6.54 12.39 7.70
C GLN A 149 -5.72 11.28 8.33
N LEU A 150 -5.28 11.44 9.59
CA LEU A 150 -4.55 10.39 10.32
C LEU A 150 -5.41 9.13 10.51
N ASP A 151 -6.68 9.29 10.89
CA ASP A 151 -7.62 8.19 11.07
C ASP A 151 -7.89 7.46 9.75
N TYR A 152 -8.05 8.22 8.65
CA TYR A 152 -8.22 7.67 7.31
C TYR A 152 -6.98 6.87 6.86
N ALA A 153 -5.79 7.47 6.90
CA ALA A 153 -4.55 6.83 6.48
C ALA A 153 -4.26 5.56 7.28
N ALA A 154 -4.52 5.57 8.59
CA ALA A 154 -4.41 4.37 9.42
C ALA A 154 -5.40 3.28 8.98
N SER A 155 -6.66 3.65 8.69
CA SER A 155 -7.70 2.67 8.33
C SER A 155 -7.41 1.91 7.02
N ASP A 156 -6.67 2.51 6.09
CA ASP A 156 -6.32 1.90 4.81
C ASP A 156 -5.26 0.77 4.95
N VAL A 157 -4.49 0.74 6.04
CA VAL A 157 -3.47 -0.30 6.29
C VAL A 157 -3.84 -1.31 7.37
N LEU A 158 -4.66 -0.92 8.36
CA LEU A 158 -4.97 -1.73 9.55
C LEU A 158 -5.58 -3.11 9.24
N HIS A 159 -6.25 -3.26 8.09
CA HIS A 159 -7.00 -4.47 7.74
C HIS A 159 -6.36 -5.29 6.60
N LEU A 160 -5.19 -4.88 6.09
CA LEU A 160 -4.58 -5.54 4.93
C LEU A 160 -4.05 -6.94 5.26
N HIS A 161 -3.49 -7.18 6.45
CA HIS A 161 -3.10 -8.54 6.88
C HIS A 161 -4.30 -9.49 6.93
N ALA A 162 -5.39 -9.06 7.57
CA ALA A 162 -6.61 -9.86 7.66
C ALA A 162 -7.23 -10.12 6.28
N ALA A 163 -7.26 -9.11 5.41
CA ALA A 163 -7.74 -9.26 4.03
C ALA A 163 -6.86 -10.23 3.23
N ARG A 164 -5.53 -10.13 3.35
CA ARG A 164 -4.57 -11.06 2.73
C ARG A 164 -4.86 -12.50 3.15
N ASP A 165 -4.98 -12.77 4.44
CA ASP A 165 -5.16 -14.14 4.94
C ASP A 165 -6.46 -14.78 4.41
N ARG A 166 -7.54 -13.99 4.29
CA ARG A 166 -8.80 -14.43 3.68
C ARG A 166 -8.64 -14.70 2.18
N LEU A 167 -7.95 -13.81 1.46
CA LEU A 167 -7.70 -13.96 0.03
C LEU A 167 -6.79 -15.16 -0.27
N ASP A 168 -5.79 -15.43 0.56
CA ASP A 168 -4.91 -16.58 0.41
C ASP A 168 -5.66 -17.90 0.54
N ALA A 169 -6.58 -18.00 1.51
CA ALA A 169 -7.45 -19.16 1.64
C ALA A 169 -8.34 -19.36 0.40
N MET A 170 -8.85 -18.27 -0.19
CA MET A 170 -9.64 -18.34 -1.42
C MET A 170 -8.78 -18.71 -2.64
N LEU A 171 -7.61 -18.09 -2.82
CA LEU A 171 -6.68 -18.41 -3.90
C LEU A 171 -6.26 -19.89 -3.86
N ALA A 172 -5.97 -20.41 -2.65
CA ALA A 172 -5.62 -21.82 -2.46
C ALA A 172 -6.78 -22.75 -2.82
N ARG A 173 -8.00 -22.44 -2.36
CA ARG A 173 -9.22 -23.19 -2.70
C ARG A 173 -9.46 -23.26 -4.21
N GLU A 174 -9.23 -22.16 -4.92
CA GLU A 174 -9.45 -22.06 -6.37
C GLU A 174 -8.23 -22.52 -7.21
N GLY A 175 -7.12 -22.91 -6.57
CA GLY A 175 -5.90 -23.33 -7.27
C GLY A 175 -5.22 -22.20 -8.07
N ARG A 176 -5.19 -20.97 -7.53
CA ARG A 176 -4.65 -19.76 -8.22
C ARG A 176 -3.52 -19.06 -7.47
N SER A 177 -2.98 -19.69 -6.42
CA SER A 177 -1.94 -19.09 -5.57
C SER A 177 -0.62 -18.85 -6.30
N ASP A 178 -0.23 -19.78 -7.17
CA ASP A 178 0.94 -19.70 -8.04
C ASP A 178 0.81 -18.55 -9.06
N LEU A 179 -0.36 -18.41 -9.69
CA LEU A 179 -0.66 -17.29 -10.58
C LEU A 179 -0.56 -15.94 -9.85
N ALA A 180 -1.14 -15.85 -8.65
CA ALA A 180 -1.05 -14.65 -7.82
C ALA A 180 0.41 -14.31 -7.47
N ALA A 181 1.21 -15.31 -7.07
CA ALA A 181 2.63 -15.14 -6.78
C ALA A 181 3.43 -14.61 -7.98
N ALA A 182 3.18 -15.15 -9.18
CA ALA A 182 3.80 -14.65 -10.41
C ALA A 182 3.41 -13.19 -10.70
N CYS A 183 2.14 -12.83 -10.51
CA CYS A 183 1.70 -11.44 -10.64
C CYS A 183 2.39 -10.50 -9.63
N PHE A 184 2.54 -10.93 -8.38
CA PHE A 184 3.22 -10.13 -7.35
C PHE A 184 4.70 -9.91 -7.67
N ALA A 185 5.40 -10.94 -8.13
CA ALA A 185 6.79 -10.85 -8.54
C ALA A 185 7.01 -9.89 -9.72
N PHE A 186 6.05 -9.81 -10.65
CA PHE A 186 6.10 -8.88 -11.79
C PHE A 186 5.75 -7.43 -11.42
N LEU A 187 5.07 -7.20 -10.30
CA LEU A 187 4.47 -5.91 -9.97
C LEU A 187 5.49 -4.75 -9.87
N PRO A 188 6.70 -4.93 -9.30
CA PRO A 188 7.76 -3.91 -9.34
C PRO A 188 8.19 -3.53 -10.77
N THR A 189 8.25 -4.50 -11.68
CA THR A 189 8.54 -4.23 -13.10
C THR A 189 7.39 -3.47 -13.75
N ARG A 190 6.13 -3.87 -13.48
CA ARG A 190 4.95 -3.16 -13.99
C ARG A 190 4.93 -1.69 -13.54
N ALA A 191 5.28 -1.41 -12.29
CA ALA A 191 5.40 -0.06 -11.75
C ALA A 191 6.50 0.75 -12.47
N ARG A 192 7.65 0.15 -12.77
CA ARG A 192 8.72 0.80 -13.57
C ARG A 192 8.26 1.13 -14.98
N LEU A 193 7.59 0.19 -15.65
CA LEU A 193 7.04 0.43 -16.98
C LEU A 193 6.09 1.64 -17.00
N ASP A 194 5.30 1.84 -15.95
CA ASP A 194 4.43 3.01 -15.83
C ASP A 194 5.22 4.31 -15.79
N LEU A 195 6.29 4.34 -14.99
CA LEU A 195 7.18 5.50 -14.86
C LEU A 195 7.95 5.77 -16.15
N ASP A 196 8.34 4.72 -16.87
CA ASP A 196 9.14 4.79 -18.09
C ASP A 196 8.30 5.10 -19.35
N GLY A 197 6.98 5.30 -19.21
CA GLY A 197 6.12 5.81 -20.28
C GLY A 197 5.08 4.84 -20.84
N TRP A 198 4.87 3.68 -20.21
CA TRP A 198 3.84 2.70 -20.61
C TRP A 198 2.65 2.55 -19.63
N PRO A 199 2.12 3.60 -18.95
CA PRO A 199 1.09 3.42 -17.92
C PRO A 199 -0.25 2.92 -18.48
N GLU A 200 -0.61 3.30 -19.70
CA GLU A 200 -1.88 2.91 -20.34
C GLU A 200 -1.73 1.70 -21.29
N THR A 201 -0.52 1.18 -21.45
CA THR A 201 -0.22 0.05 -22.34
C THR A 201 -0.01 -1.22 -21.51
N ASP A 202 -0.81 -2.25 -21.82
CA ASP A 202 -0.46 -3.60 -21.39
C ASP A 202 0.70 -4.10 -22.27
N ILE A 203 1.87 -4.27 -21.67
CA ILE A 203 3.10 -4.64 -22.40
C ILE A 203 3.02 -6.03 -23.04
N PHE A 204 2.05 -6.84 -22.63
CA PHE A 204 1.80 -8.16 -23.20
C PHE A 204 0.75 -8.14 -24.33
N ALA A 205 0.04 -7.01 -24.52
CA ALA A 205 -0.91 -6.86 -25.60
C ALA A 205 -0.22 -6.52 -26.93
N HIS A 206 -0.91 -6.73 -28.04
CA HIS A 206 -0.39 -6.38 -29.37
C HIS A 206 -0.26 -4.86 -29.58
N THR A 207 -1.10 -4.06 -28.91
CA THR A 207 -1.17 -2.60 -28.99
C THR A 207 -1.59 -2.03 -27.65
#